data_AF-A0A336LSS8-F1
#
_entry.id   AF-A0A336LSS8-F1
#
_cell.length_a   1.000
_cell.length_b   1.000
_cell.length_c   1.000
_cell.angle_alpha   90.00
_cell.angle_beta   90.00
_cell.angle_gamma   90.00
#
_symmetry.space_group_name_H-M   'P 1'
#
loop_
_entity.id
_entity.type
_entity.pdbx_description
1 polymer ?
#
loop_
_entity_poly.entity_id
_entity_poly.type
_entity_poly.pdbx_seq_one_letter_code
_entity_poly.pdbx_strand_id
1 'polypeptide(L)'
;MKRAKSWGYPTNGTWDGMVGELIRDYVDIGGSPIFYYKQRQEVVTGVGRTWIERPCFFLLQPYDPNSLRNIFILPFSTNVWICILLCSFLCVFVMIFFYYIQDKEFISSRDESKPQKAGNLIKKNLKKRYLKKNLRLNQDNLPKSAQESSISIWMDSILTLLAAVCQQGLAKSYQTNSSRWFCIVMLIFGFLIYQFYSASIVSALLMEKPKTIKTLRNLIDSPLELYIDNTLYMKNYFTRTTDPESIELYNKKIVVFNKITKENELHYTNLDEGLKLIKNGPFAFHIQDNMAYRVIANTFTETQICDMSEIEMMPPQHMQLVVRKLSPFRKIMTFSFRKINEYGLMARERQFWKTPIPKCVHIIKPEDIQVICQTFNYYFRKFSIHNFK
;
A
#
# COMPACT_ATOMS: atom_id res chain seq x y z
N MET A 1 -37.97 37.38 3.23
CA MET A 1 -36.54 36.97 3.22
C MET A 1 -35.94 37.38 1.87
N LYS A 2 -34.88 38.19 1.84
CA LYS A 2 -34.23 38.66 0.60
C LYS A 2 -33.06 37.73 0.25
N ARG A 3 -33.02 37.20 -0.98
CA ARG A 3 -31.93 36.34 -1.45
C ARG A 3 -30.84 37.18 -2.13
N ALA A 4 -29.62 37.14 -1.61
CA ALA A 4 -28.46 37.75 -2.24
C ALA A 4 -27.84 36.82 -3.30
N LYS A 5 -27.22 37.40 -4.34
CA LYS A 5 -26.52 36.64 -5.40
C LYS A 5 -25.12 36.16 -5.00
N SER A 6 -24.52 36.77 -3.97
CA SER A 6 -23.18 36.44 -3.46
C SER A 6 -23.15 36.61 -1.93
N TRP A 7 -22.14 36.02 -1.29
CA TRP A 7 -21.91 36.19 0.15
C TRP A 7 -21.50 37.62 0.53
N GLY A 8 -20.82 38.31 -0.38
CA GLY A 8 -20.35 39.66 -0.21
C GLY A 8 -18.83 39.76 -0.22
N TYR A 9 -18.34 40.40 -1.27
CA TYR A 9 -16.96 40.61 -1.66
C TYR A 9 -16.74 42.12 -1.90
N PRO A 10 -15.58 42.66 -1.52
CA PRO A 10 -15.23 44.03 -1.82
C PRO A 10 -15.05 44.21 -3.34
N THR A 11 -15.77 45.16 -3.92
CA THR A 11 -15.70 45.61 -5.31
C THR A 11 -15.68 47.14 -5.33
N ASN A 12 -14.60 47.72 -5.84
CA ASN A 12 -14.40 49.18 -5.94
C ASN A 12 -14.70 49.95 -4.64
N GLY A 13 -14.22 49.45 -3.50
CA GLY A 13 -14.41 50.08 -2.19
C GLY A 13 -15.78 49.84 -1.53
N THR A 14 -16.71 49.18 -2.22
CA THR A 14 -18.03 48.81 -1.66
C THR A 14 -18.17 47.30 -1.52
N TRP A 15 -19.10 46.84 -0.69
CA TRP A 15 -19.40 45.42 -0.54
C TRP A 15 -20.66 45.05 -1.34
N ASP A 16 -20.58 43.95 -2.07
CA ASP A 16 -21.75 43.36 -2.73
C ASP A 16 -22.42 42.30 -1.85
N GLY A 17 -23.43 41.61 -2.39
CA GLY A 17 -24.01 40.41 -1.78
C GLY A 17 -24.62 40.64 -0.39
N MET A 18 -24.69 39.56 0.39
CA MET A 18 -25.29 39.58 1.71
C MET A 18 -24.58 40.56 2.67
N VAL A 19 -23.25 40.63 2.65
CA VAL A 19 -22.49 41.60 3.46
C VAL A 19 -22.82 43.05 3.06
N GLY A 20 -22.92 43.34 1.76
CA GLY A 20 -23.32 44.67 1.29
C GLY A 20 -24.71 45.08 1.73
N GLU A 21 -25.66 44.16 1.69
CA GLU A 21 -27.04 44.37 2.17
C GLU A 21 -27.11 44.62 3.69
N LEU A 22 -26.26 43.92 4.47
CA LEU A 22 -26.13 44.15 5.92
C LEU A 22 -25.51 45.51 6.25
N ILE A 23 -24.53 45.97 5.45
CA ILE A 23 -23.88 47.26 5.68
C ILE A 23 -24.82 48.42 5.39
N ARG A 24 -25.65 48.28 4.34
CA ARG A 24 -26.63 49.28 3.87
C ARG A 24 -27.95 49.31 4.65
N ASP A 25 -28.08 48.55 5.74
CA ASP A 25 -29.32 48.46 6.55
C ASP A 25 -30.56 47.97 5.80
N TYR A 26 -30.40 47.24 4.70
CA TYR A 26 -31.54 46.61 4.02
C TYR A 26 -31.95 45.27 4.63
N VAL A 27 -31.05 44.64 5.40
CA VAL A 27 -31.32 43.42 6.16
C VAL A 27 -30.62 43.49 7.51
N ASP A 28 -31.22 42.87 8.54
CA ASP A 28 -30.68 42.89 9.91
C ASP A 28 -29.72 41.72 10.20
N ILE A 29 -29.96 40.55 9.57
CA ILE A 29 -29.28 39.28 9.88
C ILE A 29 -28.93 38.54 8.58
N GLY A 30 -27.69 38.07 8.48
CA GLY A 30 -27.25 37.18 7.42
C GLY A 30 -27.67 35.75 7.71
N GLY A 31 -28.58 35.19 6.91
CA GLY A 31 -29.10 33.83 7.09
C GLY A 31 -28.18 32.71 6.57
N SER A 32 -27.25 33.02 5.67
CA SER A 32 -26.29 32.05 5.14
C SER A 32 -24.96 32.17 5.88
N PRO A 33 -24.37 31.07 6.35
CA PRO A 33 -23.07 31.12 6.99
C PRO A 33 -21.99 31.47 5.96
N ILE A 34 -20.98 32.20 6.40
CA ILE A 34 -19.93 32.74 5.53
C ILE A 34 -18.55 32.44 6.12
N PHE A 35 -17.55 32.33 5.26
CA PHE A 35 -16.16 32.34 5.73
C PHE A 35 -15.81 33.70 6.36
N TYR A 36 -15.25 33.67 7.57
CA TYR A 36 -15.08 34.86 8.39
C TYR A 36 -13.62 35.33 8.46
N TYR A 37 -13.11 35.86 7.34
CA TYR A 37 -11.75 36.38 7.20
C TYR A 37 -11.58 37.81 7.75
N LYS A 38 -10.34 38.22 8.02
CA LYS A 38 -9.96 39.52 8.63
C LYS A 38 -10.71 40.72 8.04
N GLN A 39 -10.73 40.88 6.71
CA GLN A 39 -11.42 41.99 6.03
C GLN A 39 -12.92 42.07 6.34
N ARG A 40 -13.60 40.92 6.48
CA ARG A 40 -15.04 40.89 6.82
C ARG A 40 -15.28 41.28 8.28
N GLN A 41 -14.33 41.02 9.17
CA GLN A 41 -14.45 41.37 10.59
C GLN A 41 -14.49 42.88 10.82
N GLU A 42 -14.03 43.68 9.86
CA GLU A 42 -14.06 45.14 9.92
C GLU A 42 -15.47 45.67 9.66
N VAL A 43 -16.27 44.99 8.82
CA VAL A 43 -17.58 45.47 8.36
C VAL A 43 -18.79 44.73 8.92
N VAL A 44 -18.63 43.46 9.31
CA VAL A 44 -19.70 42.64 9.91
C VAL A 44 -19.20 41.95 11.18
N THR A 45 -20.13 41.46 11.99
CA THR A 45 -19.83 40.75 13.24
C THR A 45 -20.34 39.33 13.17
N GLY A 46 -19.45 38.36 13.36
CA GLY A 46 -19.82 36.96 13.54
C GLY A 46 -20.50 36.72 14.89
N VAL A 47 -21.61 35.98 14.89
CA VAL A 47 -22.40 35.68 16.11
C VAL A 47 -22.37 34.21 16.51
N GLY A 48 -21.99 33.30 15.61
CA GLY A 48 -21.94 31.88 15.95
C GLY A 48 -21.27 31.06 14.85
N ARG A 49 -20.51 30.04 15.27
CA ARG A 49 -19.94 29.02 14.37
C ARG A 49 -21.01 27.99 14.07
N THR A 50 -21.26 27.73 12.79
CA THR A 50 -22.34 26.86 12.33
C THR A 50 -21.81 25.56 11.75
N TRP A 51 -21.07 25.66 10.66
CA TRP A 51 -20.54 24.55 9.89
C TRP A 51 -19.01 24.58 9.83
N ILE A 52 -18.38 23.42 9.63
CA ILE A 52 -16.96 23.32 9.30
C ILE A 52 -16.89 22.98 7.83
N GLU A 53 -16.34 23.89 7.06
CA GLU A 53 -16.20 23.76 5.63
C GLU A 53 -14.83 23.15 5.31
N ARG A 54 -14.82 22.02 4.61
CA ARG A 54 -13.61 21.30 4.20
C ARG A 54 -13.70 20.95 2.72
N PRO A 55 -13.22 21.83 1.83
CA PRO A 55 -13.08 21.49 0.44
C PRO A 55 -11.73 20.80 0.21
N CYS A 56 -11.74 19.74 -0.60
CA CYS A 56 -10.56 18.95 -0.93
C CYS A 56 -10.63 18.45 -2.37
N PHE A 57 -9.49 18.03 -2.90
CA PHE A 57 -9.41 17.31 -4.16
C PHE A 57 -9.80 15.85 -3.95
N PHE A 58 -10.76 15.39 -4.74
CA PHE A 58 -11.08 13.98 -4.89
C PHE A 58 -10.43 13.45 -6.16
N LEU A 59 -9.82 12.27 -6.09
CA LEU A 59 -9.27 11.57 -7.25
C LEU A 59 -9.28 10.06 -7.04
N LEU A 60 -9.32 9.29 -8.12
CA LEU A 60 -9.03 7.86 -8.09
C LEU A 60 -7.53 7.67 -8.26
N GLN A 61 -6.90 6.90 -7.37
CA GLN A 61 -5.47 6.67 -7.45
C GLN A 61 -5.12 5.97 -8.75
N PRO A 62 -4.14 6.49 -9.53
CA PRO A 62 -3.72 5.81 -10.75
C PRO A 62 -3.11 4.46 -10.39
N TYR A 63 -3.49 3.43 -11.13
CA TYR A 63 -2.91 2.10 -10.99
C TYR A 63 -1.44 2.15 -11.43
N ASP A 64 -0.51 1.88 -10.51
CA ASP A 64 0.91 1.74 -10.84
C ASP A 64 1.20 0.28 -11.25
N PRO A 65 1.47 0.00 -12.54
CA PRO A 65 1.80 -1.35 -13.00
C PRO A 65 3.12 -1.88 -12.39
N ASN A 66 3.99 -1.01 -11.87
CA ASN A 66 5.21 -1.41 -11.15
C ASN A 66 4.96 -1.76 -9.67
N SER A 67 3.79 -1.40 -9.12
CA SER A 67 3.34 -1.84 -7.79
C SER A 67 3.17 -3.36 -7.71
N LEU A 68 3.02 -4.03 -8.87
CA LEU A 68 3.14 -5.47 -9.04
C LEU A 68 4.62 -5.95 -8.90
N ARG A 69 5.34 -5.46 -7.88
CA ARG A 69 6.47 -6.22 -7.34
C ARG A 69 5.95 -7.64 -7.10
N ASN A 70 6.73 -8.64 -7.50
CA ASN A 70 6.28 -10.04 -7.52
C ASN A 70 5.56 -10.37 -6.22
N ILE A 71 4.24 -10.61 -6.28
CA ILE A 71 3.37 -10.75 -5.10
C ILE A 71 3.90 -11.87 -4.21
N PHE A 72 4.55 -12.87 -4.81
CA PHE A 72 5.20 -13.99 -4.13
C PHE A 72 6.50 -13.62 -3.39
N ILE A 73 7.18 -12.53 -3.73
CA ILE A 73 8.43 -12.07 -3.09
C ILE A 73 8.16 -10.86 -2.16
N LEU A 74 6.95 -10.31 -2.21
CA LEU A 74 6.49 -9.22 -1.36
C LEU A 74 6.51 -9.52 0.15
N PRO A 75 6.14 -10.73 0.64
CA PRO A 75 5.92 -10.97 2.08
C PRO A 75 7.15 -10.80 2.95
N PHE A 76 8.35 -11.04 2.40
CA PHE A 76 9.60 -10.89 3.12
C PHE A 76 10.49 -9.80 2.51
N SER A 77 11.24 -9.12 3.37
CA SER A 77 12.25 -8.14 2.94
C SER A 77 13.43 -8.86 2.27
N THR A 78 14.17 -8.13 1.45
CA THR A 78 15.37 -8.66 0.77
C THR A 78 16.37 -9.25 1.77
N ASN A 79 16.52 -8.63 2.94
CA ASN A 79 17.41 -9.13 4.00
C ASN A 79 16.97 -10.48 4.54
N VAL A 80 15.65 -10.68 4.76
CA VAL A 80 15.11 -11.96 5.25
C VAL A 80 15.30 -13.06 4.20
N TRP A 81 15.07 -12.76 2.93
CA TRP A 81 15.36 -13.71 1.84
C TRP A 81 16.83 -14.12 1.79
N ILE A 82 17.76 -13.16 1.94
CA ILE A 82 19.20 -13.44 2.00
C ILE A 82 19.53 -14.32 3.22
N CYS A 83 18.97 -14.01 4.40
CA CYS A 83 19.15 -14.83 5.60
C CYS A 83 18.64 -16.25 5.42
N ILE A 84 17.45 -16.45 4.81
CA ILE A 84 16.91 -17.78 4.51
C ILE A 84 17.86 -18.55 3.60
N LEU A 85 18.34 -17.92 2.51
CA LEU A 85 19.28 -18.56 1.59
C LEU A 85 20.60 -18.94 2.26
N LEU A 86 21.16 -18.06 3.09
CA LEU A 86 22.40 -18.31 3.84
C LEU A 86 22.21 -19.43 4.87
N CYS A 87 21.11 -19.44 5.62
CA CYS A 87 20.78 -20.49 6.57
C CYS A 87 20.57 -21.83 5.86
N SER A 88 19.84 -21.85 4.74
CA SER A 88 19.65 -23.05 3.92
C SER A 88 20.97 -23.58 3.38
N PHE A 89 21.85 -22.72 2.87
CA PHE A 89 23.19 -23.11 2.43
C PHE A 89 23.98 -23.71 3.59
N LEU A 90 24.03 -23.04 4.74
CA LEU A 90 24.70 -23.54 5.94
C LEU A 90 24.15 -24.91 6.38
N CYS A 91 22.82 -25.12 6.30
CA CYS A 91 22.22 -26.42 6.59
C CYS A 91 22.72 -27.52 5.64
N VAL A 92 22.89 -27.22 4.34
CA VAL A 92 23.44 -28.18 3.37
C VAL A 92 24.88 -28.55 3.72
N PHE A 93 25.73 -27.59 4.07
CA PHE A 93 27.11 -27.87 4.48
C PHE A 93 27.18 -28.75 5.73
N VAL A 94 26.35 -28.46 6.72
CA VAL A 94 26.28 -29.26 7.95
C VAL A 94 25.76 -30.66 7.66
N MET A 95 24.79 -30.82 6.76
CA MET A 95 24.30 -32.14 6.32
C MET A 95 25.37 -32.96 5.61
N ILE A 96 26.12 -32.35 4.70
CA ILE A 96 27.23 -33.01 4.02
C ILE A 96 28.29 -33.45 5.03
N PHE A 97 28.59 -32.61 6.02
CA PHE A 97 29.53 -32.95 7.09
C PHE A 97 29.04 -34.15 7.92
N PHE A 98 27.77 -34.16 8.35
CA PHE A 98 27.20 -35.31 9.05
C PHE A 98 27.17 -36.57 8.19
N TYR A 99 26.89 -36.45 6.89
CA TYR A 99 26.93 -37.56 5.97
C TYR A 99 28.34 -38.15 5.85
N TYR A 100 29.36 -37.28 5.77
CA TYR A 100 30.75 -37.69 5.70
C TYR A 100 31.22 -38.40 6.99
N ILE A 101 30.78 -37.94 8.16
CA ILE A 101 31.04 -38.63 9.44
C ILE A 101 30.37 -40.00 9.44
N GLN A 102 29.10 -40.08 9.03
CA GLN A 102 28.36 -41.33 9.03
C GLN A 102 28.96 -42.36 8.07
N ASP A 103 29.44 -41.94 6.89
CA ASP A 103 30.14 -42.82 5.95
C ASP A 103 31.44 -43.37 6.54
N LYS A 104 32.22 -42.53 7.26
CA LYS A 104 33.42 -42.98 7.99
C LYS A 104 33.11 -43.98 9.11
N GLU A 105 32.08 -43.73 9.93
CA GLU A 105 31.67 -44.65 11.00
C GLU A 105 31.17 -46.00 10.43
N PHE A 106 30.47 -45.97 9.30
CA PHE A 106 30.01 -47.18 8.60
C PHE A 106 31.17 -48.00 8.03
N ILE A 107 32.20 -47.35 7.48
CA ILE A 107 33.42 -48.03 7.01
C ILE A 107 34.21 -48.64 8.17
N SER A 108 34.35 -47.90 9.28
CA SER A 108 35.06 -48.38 10.49
C SER A 108 34.40 -49.61 11.11
N SER A 109 33.07 -49.59 11.28
CA SER A 109 32.30 -50.73 11.81
C SER A 109 32.34 -51.95 10.88
N ARG A 110 32.44 -51.75 9.56
CA ARG A 110 32.64 -52.84 8.60
C ARG A 110 34.01 -53.50 8.73
N ASP A 111 35.06 -52.73 9.00
CA ASP A 111 36.41 -53.29 9.16
C ASP A 111 36.60 -54.02 10.50
N GLU A 112 35.93 -53.60 11.57
CA GLU A 112 35.92 -54.34 12.86
C GLU A 112 35.13 -55.66 12.80
N SER A 113 34.13 -55.78 11.92
CA SER A 113 33.29 -56.98 11.79
C SER A 113 33.95 -58.16 11.03
N LYS A 114 35.20 -58.02 10.54
CA LYS A 114 35.92 -59.12 9.88
C LYS A 114 36.39 -60.15 10.92
N PRO A 115 35.96 -61.43 10.85
CA PRO A 115 36.32 -62.43 11.85
C PRO A 115 37.83 -62.72 11.84
N GLN A 116 38.47 -62.53 13.00
CA GLN A 116 39.87 -62.83 13.26
C GLN A 116 40.06 -64.35 13.40
N LYS A 117 40.14 -65.06 12.27
CA LYS A 117 40.49 -66.49 12.25
C LYS A 117 41.98 -66.69 12.52
N ALA A 118 42.32 -66.93 13.78
CA ALA A 118 43.49 -67.69 14.19
C ALA A 118 43.34 -69.16 13.73
N GLY A 119 44.40 -69.74 13.16
CA GLY A 119 44.40 -71.14 12.71
C GLY A 119 45.53 -71.42 11.72
N ASN A 120 46.64 -71.93 12.25
CA ASN A 120 47.91 -72.17 11.57
C ASN A 120 47.90 -73.35 10.58
N LEU A 121 48.88 -73.26 9.67
CA LEU A 121 49.59 -74.33 8.97
C LEU A 121 48.92 -75.04 7.76
N ILE A 122 49.71 -75.11 6.69
CA ILE A 122 49.52 -75.86 5.42
C ILE A 122 48.60 -75.19 4.39
N LYS A 123 49.17 -74.19 3.67
CA LYS A 123 48.99 -74.01 2.20
C LYS A 123 49.90 -72.88 1.71
N LYS A 124 51.22 -73.08 1.76
CA LYS A 124 52.19 -72.03 1.41
C LYS A 124 52.45 -71.85 -0.10
N ASN A 125 51.97 -72.72 -1.00
CA ASN A 125 52.22 -72.56 -2.45
C ASN A 125 50.98 -72.43 -3.35
N LEU A 126 49.75 -72.53 -2.83
CA LEU A 126 48.53 -72.19 -3.58
C LEU A 126 48.01 -70.77 -3.28
N LYS A 127 48.44 -70.15 -2.17
CA LYS A 127 48.02 -68.81 -1.75
C LYS A 127 48.59 -67.70 -2.64
N LYS A 128 49.77 -67.89 -3.26
CA LYS A 128 50.42 -66.82 -4.04
C LYS A 128 49.75 -66.53 -5.40
N ARG A 129 49.09 -67.52 -6.02
CA ARG A 129 48.32 -67.33 -7.28
C ARG A 129 46.88 -66.89 -7.03
N TYR A 130 46.21 -67.39 -5.99
CA TYR A 130 44.89 -66.88 -5.59
C TYR A 130 44.96 -65.46 -5.02
N LEU A 131 45.99 -65.13 -4.23
CA LEU A 131 46.16 -63.77 -3.67
C LEU A 131 46.56 -62.77 -4.76
N LYS A 132 47.36 -63.15 -5.77
CA LYS A 132 47.72 -62.24 -6.89
C LYS A 132 46.59 -62.05 -7.91
N LYS A 133 45.69 -63.03 -8.06
CA LYS A 133 44.49 -62.91 -8.92
C LYS A 133 43.37 -62.14 -8.23
N ASN A 134 43.20 -62.31 -6.91
CA ASN A 134 42.27 -61.49 -6.11
C ASN A 134 42.80 -60.08 -5.80
N LEU A 135 44.12 -59.86 -5.73
CA LEU A 135 44.67 -58.50 -5.66
C LEU A 135 44.45 -57.73 -6.96
N ARG A 136 44.50 -58.36 -8.14
CA ARG A 136 44.21 -57.69 -9.41
C ARG A 136 42.71 -57.45 -9.61
N LEU A 137 41.84 -58.39 -9.23
CA LEU A 137 40.39 -58.20 -9.26
C LEU A 137 39.87 -57.15 -8.25
N ASN A 138 40.61 -56.87 -7.17
CA ASN A 138 40.29 -55.79 -6.24
C ASN A 138 40.96 -54.45 -6.59
N GLN A 139 41.99 -54.44 -7.45
CA GLN A 139 42.70 -53.22 -7.82
C GLN A 139 42.06 -52.47 -8.98
N ASP A 140 41.22 -53.15 -9.77
CA ASP A 140 40.39 -52.50 -10.80
C ASP A 140 39.07 -51.93 -10.23
N ASN A 141 38.82 -52.08 -8.92
CA ASN A 141 37.57 -51.68 -8.26
C ASN A 141 37.75 -50.74 -7.06
N LEU A 142 38.70 -49.81 -7.07
CA LEU A 142 38.64 -48.57 -6.25
C LEU A 142 39.68 -47.53 -6.74
N PRO A 143 39.35 -46.24 -7.03
CA PRO A 143 38.12 -45.51 -6.73
C PRO A 143 37.52 -44.82 -7.98
N LYS A 144 36.68 -45.51 -8.77
CA LYS A 144 35.64 -44.82 -9.57
C LYS A 144 34.36 -44.62 -8.75
N SER A 145 34.13 -45.48 -7.76
CA SER A 145 33.02 -45.42 -6.81
C SER A 145 33.08 -44.26 -5.81
N ALA A 146 34.25 -43.68 -5.52
CA ALA A 146 34.37 -42.56 -4.57
C ALA A 146 33.98 -41.20 -5.17
N GLN A 147 34.13 -41.04 -6.49
CA GLN A 147 33.74 -39.81 -7.18
C GLN A 147 32.26 -39.83 -7.60
N GLU A 148 31.74 -41.02 -7.91
CA GLU A 148 30.31 -41.24 -8.13
C GLU A 148 29.51 -41.16 -6.82
N SER A 149 30.11 -41.54 -5.67
CA SER A 149 29.49 -41.31 -4.36
C SER A 149 29.52 -39.84 -3.93
N SER A 150 30.59 -39.08 -4.20
CA SER A 150 30.67 -37.70 -3.73
C SER A 150 29.61 -36.81 -4.37
N ILE A 151 29.43 -36.86 -5.70
CA ILE A 151 28.39 -36.09 -6.43
C ILE A 151 26.98 -36.48 -5.95
N SER A 152 26.74 -37.76 -5.67
CA SER A 152 25.48 -38.25 -5.12
C SER A 152 25.17 -37.63 -3.76
N ILE A 153 26.17 -37.42 -2.89
CA ILE A 153 25.97 -36.87 -1.53
C ILE A 153 25.53 -35.40 -1.56
N TRP A 154 26.10 -34.60 -2.46
CA TRP A 154 25.70 -33.19 -2.63
C TRP A 154 24.24 -33.10 -3.11
N MET A 155 23.87 -33.89 -4.11
CA MET A 155 22.51 -33.91 -4.65
C MET A 155 21.49 -34.41 -3.62
N ASP A 156 21.81 -35.48 -2.88
CA ASP A 156 20.95 -36.01 -1.81
C ASP A 156 20.74 -34.98 -0.70
N SER A 157 21.78 -34.23 -0.33
CA SER A 157 21.70 -33.19 0.70
C SER A 157 20.84 -32.01 0.26
N ILE A 158 20.97 -31.59 -1.00
CA ILE A 158 20.16 -30.51 -1.59
C ILE A 158 18.70 -30.95 -1.70
N LEU A 159 18.43 -32.17 -2.18
CA LEU A 159 17.07 -32.70 -2.28
C LEU A 159 16.43 -32.86 -0.90
N THR A 160 17.20 -33.26 0.11
CA THR A 160 16.71 -33.34 1.50
C THR A 160 16.36 -31.96 2.06
N LEU A 161 17.18 -30.94 1.80
CA LEU A 161 16.85 -29.56 2.16
C LEU A 161 15.58 -29.08 1.45
N LEU A 162 15.48 -29.32 0.13
CA LEU A 162 14.30 -28.94 -0.64
C LEU A 162 13.04 -29.64 -0.11
N ALA A 163 13.14 -30.93 0.22
CA ALA A 163 12.06 -31.68 0.82
C ALA A 163 11.66 -31.14 2.20
N ALA A 164 12.61 -30.68 3.01
CA ALA A 164 12.32 -30.06 4.30
C ALA A 164 11.63 -28.69 4.16
N VAL A 165 12.07 -27.85 3.21
CA VAL A 165 11.43 -26.55 2.91
C VAL A 165 10.04 -26.74 2.30
N CYS A 166 9.89 -27.73 1.41
CA CYS A 166 8.62 -28.07 0.75
C CYS A 166 7.72 -28.99 1.60
N GLN A 167 8.13 -29.35 2.83
CA GLN A 167 7.38 -30.22 3.76
C GLN A 167 7.02 -31.61 3.20
N GLN A 168 7.87 -32.17 2.32
CA GLN A 168 7.65 -33.48 1.67
C GLN A 168 8.19 -34.69 2.48
N GLY A 169 8.81 -34.45 3.64
CA GLY A 169 9.41 -35.48 4.48
C GLY A 169 10.83 -35.89 4.04
N LEU A 170 11.48 -36.80 4.77
CA LEU A 170 12.83 -37.29 4.43
C LEU A 170 12.76 -38.67 3.79
N ALA A 171 13.46 -38.86 2.67
CA ALA A 171 13.51 -40.14 1.96
C ALA A 171 14.51 -41.14 2.56
N LYS A 172 15.49 -40.67 3.34
CA LYS A 172 16.59 -41.49 3.88
C LYS A 172 16.64 -41.39 5.41
N SER A 173 16.86 -42.52 6.07
CA SER A 173 16.97 -42.61 7.53
C SER A 173 18.39 -42.31 8.01
N TYR A 174 18.51 -41.39 8.97
CA TYR A 174 19.77 -41.06 9.62
C TYR A 174 20.02 -41.97 10.84
N GLN A 175 21.24 -42.52 10.94
CA GLN A 175 21.56 -43.51 11.98
C GLN A 175 22.11 -42.88 13.26
N THR A 176 22.84 -41.76 13.18
CA THR A 176 23.45 -41.12 14.35
C THR A 176 22.45 -40.20 15.07
N ASN A 177 22.53 -40.13 16.41
CA ASN A 177 21.63 -39.27 17.19
C ASN A 177 21.80 -37.78 16.86
N SER A 178 23.02 -37.34 16.55
CA SER A 178 23.32 -35.94 16.18
C SER A 178 22.67 -35.52 14.86
N SER A 179 22.71 -36.39 13.84
CA SER A 179 22.09 -36.11 12.53
C SER A 179 20.56 -36.11 12.60
N ARG A 180 19.97 -36.94 13.48
CA ARG A 180 18.52 -36.94 13.74
C ARG A 180 18.04 -35.63 14.37
N TRP A 181 18.71 -35.15 15.42
CA TRP A 181 18.38 -33.85 16.04
C TRP A 181 18.53 -32.71 15.04
N PHE A 182 19.58 -32.71 14.23
CA PHE A 182 19.76 -31.72 13.17
C PHE A 182 18.60 -31.75 12.16
N CYS A 183 18.18 -32.94 11.70
CA CYS A 183 17.04 -33.07 10.79
C CYS A 183 15.74 -32.56 11.41
N ILE A 184 15.49 -32.83 12.69
CA ILE A 184 14.32 -32.31 13.42
C ILE A 184 14.34 -30.78 13.46
N VAL A 185 15.48 -30.18 13.81
CA VAL A 185 15.63 -28.70 13.84
C VAL A 185 15.44 -28.11 12.44
N MET A 186 16.00 -28.73 11.40
CA MET A 186 15.83 -28.32 10.01
C MET A 186 14.35 -28.40 9.57
N LEU A 187 13.63 -29.46 9.93
CA LEU A 187 12.20 -29.61 9.64
C LEU A 187 11.36 -28.56 10.38
N ILE A 188 11.63 -28.31 11.66
CA ILE A 188 10.93 -27.26 12.43
C ILE A 188 11.19 -25.89 11.81
N PHE A 189 12.44 -25.60 11.42
CA PHE A 189 12.79 -24.36 10.74
C PHE A 189 12.07 -24.19 9.40
N GLY A 190 12.04 -25.23 8.56
CA GLY A 190 11.30 -25.23 7.30
C GLY A 190 9.78 -25.03 7.51
N PHE A 191 9.21 -25.69 8.52
CA PHE A 191 7.82 -25.51 8.90
C PHE A 191 7.51 -24.06 9.32
N LEU A 192 8.35 -23.46 10.16
CA LEU A 192 8.18 -22.06 10.58
C LEU A 192 8.26 -21.10 9.39
N ILE A 193 9.24 -21.26 8.50
CA ILE A 193 9.35 -20.41 7.28
C ILE A 193 8.08 -20.51 6.44
N TYR A 194 7.60 -21.73 6.18
CA TYR A 194 6.39 -21.94 5.42
C TYR A 194 5.17 -21.30 6.08
N GLN A 195 5.01 -21.45 7.40
CA GLN A 195 3.88 -20.89 8.13
C GLN A 195 3.91 -19.35 8.14
N PHE A 196 5.08 -18.74 8.32
CA PHE A 196 5.22 -17.29 8.26
C PHE A 196 4.99 -16.77 6.83
N TYR A 197 5.47 -17.48 5.82
CA TYR A 197 5.25 -17.11 4.42
C TYR A 197 3.76 -17.19 4.05
N SER A 198 3.09 -18.29 4.40
CA SER A 198 1.66 -18.48 4.10
C SER A 198 0.78 -17.46 4.82
N ALA A 199 1.07 -17.13 6.07
CA ALA A 199 0.36 -16.09 6.80
C ALA A 199 0.60 -14.69 6.18
N SER A 200 1.86 -14.39 5.83
CA SER A 200 2.23 -13.06 5.33
C SER A 200 1.76 -12.81 3.91
N ILE A 201 1.74 -13.82 3.02
CA ILE A 201 1.20 -13.67 1.65
C ILE A 201 -0.30 -13.43 1.66
N VAL A 202 -1.05 -14.15 2.50
CA VAL A 202 -2.49 -13.91 2.66
C VAL A 202 -2.74 -12.51 3.20
N SER A 203 -1.97 -12.08 4.21
CA SER A 203 -2.07 -10.72 4.73
C SER A 203 -1.75 -9.67 3.67
N ALA A 204 -0.71 -9.85 2.88
CA ALA A 204 -0.32 -8.92 1.81
C ALA A 204 -1.37 -8.83 0.69
N LEU A 205 -2.08 -9.92 0.39
CA LEU A 205 -3.19 -9.93 -0.58
C LEU A 205 -4.45 -9.22 -0.06
N LEU A 206 -4.62 -9.17 1.26
CA LEU A 206 -5.74 -8.49 1.91
C LEU A 206 -5.45 -7.02 2.23
N MET A 207 -4.18 -6.59 2.17
CA MET A 207 -3.81 -5.20 2.43
C MET A 207 -4.22 -4.28 1.28
N GLU A 208 -4.65 -3.09 1.65
CA GLU A 208 -4.92 -2.02 0.69
C GLU A 208 -3.65 -1.65 -0.08
N LYS A 209 -3.82 -1.40 -1.38
CA LYS A 209 -2.73 -0.92 -2.23
C LYS A 209 -2.25 0.44 -1.70
N PRO A 210 -0.94 0.67 -1.61
CA PRO A 210 -0.43 1.94 -1.14
C PRO A 210 -0.80 3.06 -2.13
N LYS A 211 -1.39 4.13 -1.60
CA LYS A 211 -1.76 5.33 -2.37
C LYS A 211 -0.50 6.13 -2.73
N THR A 212 -0.34 6.49 -4.00
CA THR A 212 0.86 7.17 -4.54
C THR A 212 0.80 8.68 -4.35
N ILE A 213 -0.37 9.29 -4.58
CA ILE A 213 -0.57 10.75 -4.47
C ILE A 213 -1.28 11.06 -3.14
N LYS A 214 -0.57 11.66 -2.19
CA LYS A 214 -1.08 11.99 -0.83
C LYS A 214 -1.08 13.48 -0.50
N THR A 215 -0.17 14.25 -1.09
CA THR A 215 0.06 15.66 -0.77
C THR A 215 -0.30 16.55 -1.95
N LEU A 216 -0.56 17.82 -1.68
CA LEU A 216 -0.81 18.83 -2.71
C LEU A 216 0.38 18.94 -3.68
N ARG A 217 1.62 18.90 -3.18
CA ARG A 217 2.83 18.87 -4.01
C ARG A 217 2.83 17.72 -5.02
N ASN A 218 2.59 16.49 -4.55
CA ASN A 218 2.54 15.33 -5.44
C ASN A 218 1.43 15.46 -6.48
N LEU A 219 0.32 16.12 -6.14
CA LEU A 219 -0.78 16.38 -7.06
C LEU A 219 -0.39 17.40 -8.15
N ILE A 220 0.32 18.48 -7.78
CA ILE A 220 0.81 19.53 -8.70
C ILE A 220 1.81 18.95 -9.71
N ASP A 221 2.66 18.02 -9.27
CA ASP A 221 3.69 17.39 -10.10
C ASP A 221 3.17 16.16 -10.87
N SER A 222 1.99 15.64 -10.51
CA SER A 222 1.36 14.52 -11.22
C SER A 222 0.96 14.89 -12.65
N PRO A 223 0.81 13.91 -13.55
CA PRO A 223 0.27 14.14 -14.89
C PRO A 223 -1.25 14.36 -14.91
N LEU A 224 -1.94 14.29 -13.76
CA LEU A 224 -3.40 14.41 -13.68
C LEU A 224 -3.86 15.81 -14.09
N GLU A 225 -5.00 15.84 -14.77
CA GLU A 225 -5.75 17.06 -15.02
C GLU A 225 -6.63 17.40 -13.80
N LEU A 226 -6.66 18.68 -13.47
CA LEU A 226 -7.32 19.19 -12.27
C LEU A 226 -8.47 20.10 -12.66
N TYR A 227 -9.58 19.94 -11.94
CA TYR A 227 -10.77 20.77 -12.07
C TYR A 227 -11.17 21.33 -10.72
N ILE A 228 -11.76 22.52 -10.70
CA ILE A 228 -12.28 23.16 -9.49
C ILE A 228 -13.78 23.40 -9.62
N ASP A 229 -14.49 23.25 -8.52
CA ASP A 229 -15.90 23.60 -8.44
C ASP A 229 -16.16 25.07 -8.85
N ASN A 230 -17.13 25.29 -9.73
CA ASN A 230 -17.47 26.59 -10.31
C ASN A 230 -18.27 27.47 -9.33
N THR A 231 -17.72 27.69 -8.15
CA THR A 231 -18.30 28.52 -7.10
C THR A 231 -17.57 29.84 -6.94
N LEU A 232 -18.32 30.88 -6.58
CA LEU A 232 -17.78 32.24 -6.39
C LEU A 232 -16.68 32.29 -5.33
N TYR A 233 -16.77 31.48 -4.28
CA TYR A 233 -15.77 31.47 -3.22
C TYR A 233 -14.44 30.85 -3.68
N MET A 234 -14.48 29.82 -4.54
CA MET A 234 -13.28 29.25 -5.15
C MET A 234 -12.58 30.25 -6.07
N LYS A 235 -13.32 30.93 -6.95
CA LYS A 235 -12.77 32.01 -7.78
C LYS A 235 -12.15 33.11 -6.93
N ASN A 236 -12.83 33.52 -5.85
CA ASN A 236 -12.32 34.54 -4.95
C ASN A 236 -11.07 34.07 -4.16
N TYR A 237 -11.00 32.80 -3.79
CA TYR A 237 -9.84 32.22 -3.11
C TYR A 237 -8.58 32.38 -3.96
N PHE A 238 -8.59 31.98 -5.23
CA PHE A 238 -7.40 32.11 -6.10
C PHE A 238 -7.02 33.56 -6.40
N THR A 239 -7.98 34.49 -6.41
CA THR A 239 -7.64 35.93 -6.56
C THR A 239 -6.94 36.56 -5.36
N ARG A 240 -7.01 35.92 -4.18
CA ARG A 240 -6.55 36.52 -2.91
C ARG A 240 -5.55 35.67 -2.14
N THR A 241 -5.43 34.39 -2.49
CA THR A 241 -4.55 33.48 -1.78
C THR A 241 -3.11 33.95 -1.88
N THR A 242 -2.39 33.86 -0.78
CA THR A 242 -0.95 34.12 -0.69
C THR A 242 -0.15 32.82 -0.60
N ASP A 243 -0.83 31.68 -0.64
CA ASP A 243 -0.22 30.38 -0.52
C ASP A 243 0.53 30.01 -1.82
N PRO A 244 1.86 29.77 -1.76
CA PRO A 244 2.65 29.56 -2.96
C PRO A 244 2.25 28.29 -3.73
N GLU A 245 1.91 27.20 -3.03
CA GLU A 245 1.51 25.94 -3.69
C GLU A 245 0.16 26.09 -4.42
N SER A 246 -0.80 26.77 -3.81
CA SER A 246 -2.10 27.05 -4.44
C SER A 246 -1.98 27.97 -5.65
N ILE A 247 -1.09 28.97 -5.61
CA ILE A 247 -0.80 29.86 -6.75
C ILE A 247 -0.12 29.07 -7.88
N GLU A 248 0.87 28.23 -7.55
CA GLU A 248 1.55 27.36 -8.52
C GLU A 248 0.54 26.40 -9.17
N LEU A 249 -0.30 25.74 -8.36
CA LEU A 249 -1.35 24.85 -8.83
C LEU A 249 -2.29 25.57 -9.81
N TYR A 250 -2.76 26.76 -9.46
CA TYR A 250 -3.68 27.53 -10.28
C TYR A 250 -3.08 27.85 -11.66
N ASN A 251 -1.86 28.39 -11.68
CA ASN A 251 -1.19 28.78 -12.92
C ASN A 251 -0.73 27.58 -13.77
N LYS A 252 -0.35 26.47 -13.13
CA LYS A 252 0.19 25.29 -13.82
C LYS A 252 -0.90 24.35 -14.34
N LYS A 253 -2.02 24.24 -13.62
CA LYS A 253 -3.01 23.16 -13.82
C LYS A 253 -4.43 23.63 -14.10
N ILE A 254 -4.80 24.85 -13.70
CA ILE A 254 -6.18 25.35 -13.84
C ILE A 254 -6.29 26.31 -15.02
N VAL A 255 -5.29 27.17 -15.20
CA VAL A 255 -5.16 28.04 -16.38
C VAL A 255 -4.42 27.25 -17.45
N VAL A 256 -5.19 26.65 -18.38
CA VAL A 256 -4.62 25.84 -19.47
C VAL A 256 -4.70 26.63 -20.77
N PHE A 257 -3.55 26.87 -21.40
CA PHE A 257 -3.52 27.52 -22.71
C PHE A 257 -3.97 26.54 -23.79
N ASN A 258 -5.16 26.76 -24.34
CA ASN A 258 -5.68 25.93 -25.41
C ASN A 258 -5.09 26.40 -26.75
N LYS A 259 -4.25 25.54 -27.35
CA LYS A 259 -3.55 25.85 -28.61
C LYS A 259 -4.50 26.04 -29.80
N ILE A 260 -5.69 25.47 -29.74
CA ILE A 260 -6.68 25.48 -30.83
C ILE A 260 -7.44 26.81 -30.82
N THR A 261 -8.00 27.18 -29.67
CA THR A 261 -8.74 28.44 -29.51
C THR A 261 -7.81 29.65 -29.33
N LYS A 262 -6.52 29.42 -29.04
CA LYS A 262 -5.53 30.44 -28.64
C LYS A 262 -5.96 31.26 -27.42
N GLU A 263 -6.83 30.69 -26.59
CA GLU A 263 -7.33 31.31 -25.36
C GLU A 263 -6.95 30.46 -24.14
N ASN A 264 -6.90 31.12 -22.98
CA ASN A 264 -6.74 30.44 -21.71
C ASN A 264 -8.08 29.83 -21.30
N GLU A 265 -8.16 28.52 -21.29
CA GLU A 265 -9.29 27.77 -20.77
C GLU A 265 -9.11 27.59 -19.26
N LEU A 266 -10.18 27.85 -18.51
CA LEU A 266 -10.18 27.68 -17.06
C LEU A 266 -10.92 26.40 -16.72
N HIS A 267 -10.24 25.48 -16.04
CA HIS A 267 -10.80 24.19 -15.64
C HIS A 267 -11.75 24.31 -14.43
N TYR A 268 -12.86 25.03 -14.61
CA TYR A 268 -13.98 25.07 -13.66
C TYR A 268 -15.13 24.22 -14.17
N THR A 269 -15.73 23.42 -13.28
CA THR A 269 -16.88 22.59 -13.61
C THR A 269 -17.85 22.51 -12.44
N ASN A 270 -19.06 22.01 -12.68
CA ASN A 270 -20.08 21.82 -11.67
C ASN A 270 -19.92 20.45 -10.98
N LEU A 271 -20.55 20.27 -9.81
CA LEU A 271 -20.50 19.04 -9.00
C LEU A 271 -20.68 17.74 -9.81
N ASP A 272 -21.77 17.64 -10.59
CA ASP A 272 -22.13 16.40 -11.28
C ASP A 272 -21.16 16.05 -12.42
N GLU A 273 -20.67 17.07 -13.12
CA GLU A 273 -19.69 16.91 -14.20
C GLU A 273 -18.31 16.56 -13.64
N GLY A 274 -17.85 17.29 -12.60
CA GLY A 274 -16.57 17.03 -11.95
C GLY A 274 -16.45 15.63 -11.36
N LEU A 275 -17.52 15.11 -10.74
CA LEU A 275 -17.53 13.74 -10.23
C LEU A 275 -17.63 12.68 -11.34
N LYS A 276 -18.30 12.98 -12.45
CA LYS A 276 -18.28 12.11 -13.65
C LYS A 276 -16.88 12.03 -14.26
N LEU A 277 -16.12 13.13 -14.26
CA LEU A 277 -14.73 13.15 -14.72
C LEU A 277 -13.88 12.20 -13.87
N ILE A 278 -13.91 12.32 -12.54
CA ILE A 278 -13.20 11.41 -11.63
C ILE A 278 -13.56 9.94 -11.91
N LYS A 279 -14.85 9.65 -12.14
CA LYS A 279 -15.32 8.29 -12.38
C LYS A 279 -14.78 7.69 -13.70
N ASN A 280 -14.60 8.52 -14.73
CA ASN A 280 -14.30 8.08 -16.09
C ASN A 280 -12.83 8.19 -16.49
N GLY A 281 -11.99 8.86 -15.69
CA GLY A 281 -10.60 9.06 -16.10
C GLY A 281 -9.69 9.58 -14.99
N PRO A 282 -8.40 9.80 -15.32
CA PRO A 282 -7.37 10.22 -14.39
C PRO A 282 -7.48 11.73 -14.12
N PHE A 283 -8.55 12.12 -13.44
CA PHE A 283 -8.85 13.50 -13.07
C PHE A 283 -8.90 13.68 -11.56
N ALA A 284 -8.58 14.88 -11.12
CA ALA A 284 -8.76 15.31 -9.74
C ALA A 284 -9.72 16.52 -9.71
N PHE A 285 -10.73 16.49 -8.85
CA PHE A 285 -11.73 17.54 -8.76
C PHE A 285 -11.81 18.10 -7.35
N HIS A 286 -11.69 19.42 -7.21
CA HIS A 286 -11.76 20.12 -5.94
C HIS A 286 -13.17 20.62 -5.63
N ILE A 287 -13.76 20.11 -4.55
CA ILE A 287 -15.10 20.49 -4.10
C ILE A 287 -15.28 20.28 -2.60
N GLN A 288 -16.38 20.79 -2.05
CA GLN A 288 -16.82 20.57 -0.67
C GLN A 288 -17.09 19.08 -0.39
N ASP A 289 -16.50 18.56 0.67
CA ASP A 289 -16.57 17.13 1.03
C ASP A 289 -18.02 16.63 1.22
N ASN A 290 -18.85 17.39 1.93
CA ASN A 290 -20.24 17.03 2.21
C ASN A 290 -21.09 16.87 0.94
N MET A 291 -20.85 17.72 -0.08
CA MET A 291 -21.55 17.63 -1.36
C MET A 291 -21.04 16.44 -2.17
N ALA A 292 -19.72 16.23 -2.21
CA ALA A 292 -19.10 15.13 -2.92
C ALA A 292 -19.55 13.77 -2.37
N TYR A 293 -19.46 13.56 -1.05
CA TYR A 293 -19.83 12.30 -0.41
C TYR A 293 -21.27 11.86 -0.73
N ARG A 294 -22.20 12.82 -0.82
CA ARG A 294 -23.60 12.52 -1.14
C ARG A 294 -23.75 11.94 -2.54
N VAL A 295 -23.02 12.44 -3.52
CA VAL A 295 -23.08 11.94 -4.89
C VAL A 295 -22.25 10.66 -5.03
N ILE A 296 -21.06 10.63 -4.42
CA ILE A 296 -20.15 9.47 -4.45
C ILE A 296 -20.84 8.23 -3.88
N ALA A 297 -21.46 8.33 -2.70
CA ALA A 297 -22.16 7.22 -2.06
C ALA A 297 -23.26 6.58 -2.93
N ASN A 298 -23.84 7.35 -3.86
CA ASN A 298 -24.93 6.90 -4.72
C ASN A 298 -24.48 6.46 -6.12
N THR A 299 -23.29 6.86 -6.58
CA THR A 299 -22.90 6.73 -8.00
C THR A 299 -21.60 5.98 -8.25
N PHE A 300 -20.73 5.85 -7.24
CA PHE A 300 -19.44 5.17 -7.36
C PHE A 300 -19.58 3.69 -6.97
N THR A 301 -18.74 2.83 -7.55
CA THR A 301 -18.65 1.44 -7.13
C THR A 301 -17.79 1.31 -5.88
N GLU A 302 -17.96 0.22 -5.11
CA GLU A 302 -17.14 -0.05 -3.92
C GLU A 302 -15.63 -0.01 -4.20
N THR A 303 -15.20 -0.56 -5.34
CA THR A 303 -13.80 -0.50 -5.78
C THR A 303 -13.30 0.94 -5.98
N GLN A 304 -14.12 1.78 -6.62
CA GLN A 304 -13.78 3.20 -6.83
C GLN A 304 -13.75 3.97 -5.50
N ILE A 305 -14.64 3.64 -4.55
CA ILE A 305 -14.62 4.24 -3.20
C ILE A 305 -13.31 3.89 -2.48
N CYS A 306 -12.83 2.65 -2.59
CA CYS A 306 -11.56 2.22 -1.99
C CYS A 306 -10.33 2.87 -2.65
N ASP A 307 -10.34 3.00 -3.97
CA ASP A 307 -9.26 3.64 -4.74
C ASP A 307 -9.27 5.17 -4.63
N MET A 308 -10.33 5.76 -4.06
CA MET A 308 -10.48 7.19 -3.91
C MET A 308 -9.52 7.75 -2.86
N SER A 309 -8.95 8.92 -3.17
CA SER A 309 -8.14 9.70 -2.25
C SER A 309 -8.63 11.13 -2.18
N GLU A 310 -8.45 11.70 -0.99
CA GLU A 310 -8.72 13.09 -0.68
C GLU A 310 -7.42 13.82 -0.41
N ILE A 311 -7.19 14.94 -1.10
CA ILE A 311 -6.03 15.79 -0.89
C ILE A 311 -6.50 17.18 -0.50
N GLU A 312 -6.09 17.61 0.67
CA GLU A 312 -6.48 18.91 1.21
C GLU A 312 -5.59 20.01 0.63
N MET A 313 -6.23 21.01 -0.01
CA MET A 313 -5.56 22.22 -0.49
C MET A 313 -5.60 23.34 0.55
N MET A 314 -6.72 23.43 1.28
CA MET A 314 -6.94 24.46 2.29
C MET A 314 -7.43 23.83 3.58
N PRO A 315 -6.98 24.32 4.75
CA PRO A 315 -7.39 23.77 6.03
C PRO A 315 -8.89 23.96 6.27
N PRO A 316 -9.54 23.14 7.12
CA PRO A 316 -10.96 23.24 7.34
C PRO A 316 -11.29 24.52 8.11
N GLN A 317 -12.33 25.23 7.70
CA GLN A 317 -12.68 26.53 8.29
C GLN A 317 -14.09 26.54 8.87
N HIS A 318 -14.23 27.15 10.05
CA HIS A 318 -15.53 27.40 10.63
C HIS A 318 -16.25 28.53 9.89
N MET A 319 -17.42 28.22 9.32
CA MET A 319 -18.32 29.23 8.80
C MET A 319 -19.09 29.89 9.95
N GLN A 320 -19.41 31.18 9.78
CA GLN A 320 -20.11 31.95 10.79
C GLN A 320 -21.36 32.60 10.24
N LEU A 321 -22.41 32.65 11.06
CA LEU A 321 -23.50 33.58 10.82
C LEU A 321 -23.07 34.98 11.21
N VAL A 322 -23.49 35.95 10.42
CA VAL A 322 -23.05 37.33 10.56
C VAL A 322 -24.24 38.27 10.69
N VAL A 323 -24.02 39.32 11.48
CA VAL A 323 -24.92 40.47 11.60
C VAL A 323 -24.13 41.74 11.29
N ARG A 324 -24.84 42.85 11.07
CA ARG A 324 -24.18 44.16 10.93
C ARG A 324 -23.34 44.49 12.17
N LYS A 325 -22.25 45.24 11.98
CA LYS A 325 -21.53 45.87 13.10
C LYS A 325 -22.49 46.65 14.01
N LEU A 326 -22.26 46.55 15.31
CA LEU A 326 -23.05 47.19 16.36
C LEU A 326 -24.55 46.83 16.36
N SER A 327 -24.96 45.75 15.68
CA SER A 327 -26.34 45.29 15.68
C SER A 327 -26.82 44.94 17.09
N PRO A 328 -28.05 45.34 17.48
CA PRO A 328 -28.64 44.97 18.77
C PRO A 328 -28.82 43.46 18.92
N PHE A 329 -28.92 42.72 17.81
CA PHE A 329 -29.06 41.26 17.80
C PHE A 329 -27.78 40.52 18.15
N ARG A 330 -26.61 41.17 18.13
CA ARG A 330 -25.31 40.51 18.36
C ARG A 330 -25.30 39.73 19.68
N LYS A 331 -25.69 40.36 20.78
CA LYS A 331 -25.58 39.76 22.14
C LYS A 331 -26.52 38.57 22.29
N ILE A 332 -27.78 38.74 21.90
CA ILE A 332 -28.79 37.69 22.01
C ILE A 332 -28.46 36.50 21.10
N MET A 333 -28.07 36.75 19.84
CA MET A 333 -27.70 35.68 18.91
C MET A 333 -26.45 34.93 19.37
N THR A 334 -25.43 35.65 19.85
CA THR A 334 -24.21 35.01 20.36
C THR A 334 -24.51 34.11 21.56
N PHE A 335 -25.29 34.60 22.52
CA PHE A 335 -25.67 33.81 23.69
C PHE A 335 -26.52 32.58 23.31
N SER A 336 -27.48 32.76 22.40
CA SER A 336 -28.30 31.66 21.87
C SER A 336 -27.45 30.61 21.17
N PHE A 337 -26.52 30.99 20.29
CA PHE A 337 -25.60 30.04 19.64
C PHE A 337 -24.72 29.28 20.63
N ARG A 338 -24.27 29.94 21.71
CA ARG A 338 -23.52 29.26 22.77
C ARG A 338 -24.37 28.23 23.49
N LYS A 339 -25.61 28.57 23.88
CA LYS A 339 -26.56 27.62 24.45
C LYS A 339 -26.84 26.43 23.54
N ILE A 340 -27.07 26.65 22.23
CA ILE A 340 -27.31 25.58 21.26
C ILE A 340 -26.09 24.63 21.18
N ASN A 341 -24.87 25.17 21.28
CA ASN A 341 -23.66 24.34 21.34
C ASN A 341 -23.52 23.61 22.69
N GLU A 342 -23.78 24.28 23.82
CA GLU A 342 -23.70 23.70 25.17
C GLU A 342 -24.70 22.56 25.38
N TYR A 343 -25.93 22.70 24.85
CA TYR A 343 -26.94 21.63 24.87
C TYR A 343 -26.69 20.52 23.85
N GLY A 344 -25.65 20.62 23.02
CA GLY A 344 -25.33 19.61 21.99
C GLY A 344 -26.29 19.62 20.78
N LEU A 345 -27.20 20.58 20.67
CA LEU A 345 -28.13 20.69 19.53
C LEU A 345 -27.36 20.88 18.22
N MET A 346 -26.29 21.69 18.22
CA MET A 346 -25.42 21.82 17.03
C MET A 346 -24.75 20.50 16.64
N ALA A 347 -24.40 19.64 17.60
CA ALA A 347 -23.81 18.34 17.31
C ALA A 347 -24.84 17.40 16.68
N ARG A 348 -26.07 17.38 17.20
CA ARG A 348 -27.20 16.64 16.63
C ARG A 348 -27.50 17.08 15.19
N GLU A 349 -27.62 18.39 14.95
CA GLU A 349 -27.86 18.91 13.59
C GLU A 349 -26.72 18.54 12.64
N ARG A 350 -25.46 18.62 13.08
CA ARG A 350 -24.33 18.15 12.26
C ARG A 350 -24.42 16.67 11.94
N GLN A 351 -24.79 15.82 12.90
CA GLN A 351 -24.94 14.39 12.65
C GLN A 351 -26.07 14.09 11.66
N PHE A 352 -27.14 14.88 11.68
CA PHE A 352 -28.28 14.72 10.79
C PHE A 352 -28.00 15.20 9.36
N TRP A 353 -27.38 16.37 9.21
CA TRP A 353 -27.17 17.01 7.90
C TRP A 353 -25.82 16.68 7.25
N LYS A 354 -24.82 16.23 8.01
CA LYS A 354 -23.52 15.86 7.45
C LYS A 354 -23.64 14.49 6.82
N THR A 355 -23.37 14.43 5.53
CA THR A 355 -23.28 13.16 4.81
C THR A 355 -22.14 12.34 5.41
N PRO A 356 -22.39 11.07 5.79
CA PRO A 356 -21.33 10.20 6.28
C PRO A 356 -20.31 9.96 5.18
N ILE A 357 -19.04 9.86 5.58
CA ILE A 357 -17.96 9.50 4.67
C ILE A 357 -18.24 8.08 4.16
N PRO A 358 -18.26 7.86 2.82
CA PRO A 358 -18.38 6.53 2.25
C PRO A 358 -17.24 5.65 2.76
N LYS A 359 -17.57 4.58 3.48
CA LYS A 359 -16.57 3.64 3.97
C LYS A 359 -16.24 2.68 2.83
N CYS A 360 -14.96 2.53 2.53
CA CYS A 360 -14.50 1.44 1.67
C CYS A 360 -14.87 0.10 2.31
N VAL A 361 -15.71 -0.68 1.63
CA VAL A 361 -15.98 -2.07 1.99
C VAL A 361 -15.27 -2.93 0.95
N HIS A 362 -14.16 -3.55 1.35
CA HIS A 362 -13.44 -4.48 0.49
C HIS A 362 -14.26 -5.75 0.27
N ILE A 363 -15.06 -5.75 -0.79
CA ILE A 363 -15.71 -6.95 -1.30
C ILE A 363 -14.70 -7.61 -2.23
N ILE A 364 -14.00 -8.62 -1.73
CA ILE A 364 -13.05 -9.40 -2.52
C ILE A 364 -13.85 -10.19 -3.55
N LYS A 365 -13.72 -9.85 -4.83
CA LYS A 365 -14.31 -10.64 -5.90
C LYS A 365 -13.39 -11.82 -6.23
N PRO A 366 -13.94 -12.95 -6.71
CA PRO A 366 -13.10 -14.07 -7.16
C PRO A 366 -12.06 -13.66 -8.20
N GLU A 367 -12.38 -12.66 -9.03
CA GLU A 367 -11.51 -12.05 -10.06
C GLU A 367 -10.25 -11.40 -9.47
N ASP A 368 -10.32 -10.83 -8.27
CA ASP A 368 -9.19 -10.15 -7.60
C ASP A 368 -8.17 -11.15 -7.01
N ILE A 369 -8.60 -12.39 -6.77
CA ILE A 369 -7.78 -13.47 -6.20
C ILE A 369 -7.11 -14.31 -7.32
N GLN A 370 -7.60 -14.21 -8.56
CA GLN A 370 -7.10 -15.04 -9.66
C GLN A 370 -5.68 -14.64 -10.05
N VAL A 371 -4.72 -15.52 -9.75
CA VAL A 371 -3.39 -15.47 -10.35
C VAL A 371 -3.50 -15.97 -11.79
N ILE A 372 -3.64 -15.05 -12.73
CA ILE A 372 -3.74 -15.37 -14.16
C ILE A 372 -2.40 -15.96 -14.65
N CYS A 373 -2.42 -16.98 -15.51
CA CYS A 373 -1.21 -17.54 -16.13
C CYS A 373 -0.33 -16.48 -16.84
N GLN A 374 -0.93 -15.37 -17.30
CA GLN A 374 -0.20 -14.24 -17.86
C GLN A 374 0.70 -13.55 -16.84
N THR A 375 0.24 -13.39 -15.59
CA THR A 375 1.04 -12.85 -14.49
C THR A 375 2.22 -13.78 -14.19
N PHE A 376 1.98 -15.10 -14.19
CA PHE A 376 3.03 -16.11 -14.01
C PHE A 376 4.08 -16.06 -15.15
N ASN A 377 3.64 -15.97 -16.41
CA ASN A 377 4.53 -15.82 -17.58
C ASN A 377 5.32 -14.50 -17.58
N TYR A 378 4.70 -13.40 -17.14
CA TYR A 378 5.37 -12.11 -16.98
C TYR A 378 6.51 -12.19 -15.97
N TYR A 379 6.29 -12.82 -14.81
CA TYR A 379 7.33 -13.03 -13.81
C TYR A 379 8.44 -13.96 -14.27
N PHE A 380 8.10 -15.05 -14.97
CA PHE A 380 9.11 -15.97 -15.54
C PHE A 380 9.99 -15.28 -16.58
N ARG A 381 9.41 -14.45 -17.47
CA ARG A 381 10.18 -13.65 -18.43
C ARG A 381 11.09 -12.64 -17.75
N LYS A 382 10.62 -11.96 -16.69
CA LYS A 382 11.44 -10.98 -15.96
C LYS A 382 12.60 -11.64 -15.19
N PHE A 383 12.39 -12.84 -14.66
CA PHE A 383 13.44 -13.66 -14.03
C PHE A 383 14.48 -14.15 -15.05
N SER A 384 14.05 -14.48 -16.28
CA SER A 384 14.95 -14.87 -17.37
C SER A 384 15.83 -13.74 -17.89
N ILE A 385 15.38 -12.48 -17.78
CA ILE A 385 16.10 -11.31 -18.33
C ILE A 385 17.11 -10.73 -17.33
N HIS A 386 16.98 -10.99 -16.02
CA HIS A 386 17.92 -10.52 -15.00
C HIS A 386 19.04 -11.51 -14.64
N ASN A 387 19.00 -12.74 -15.15
CA ASN A 387 20.05 -13.76 -14.93
C ASN A 387 21.01 -13.95 -16.12
N PHE A 388 21.01 -13.03 -17.09
CA PHE A 388 21.86 -13.10 -18.30
C PHE A 388 22.59 -11.78 -18.65
N LYS A 389 22.89 -10.93 -17.66
CA LYS A 389 23.85 -9.82 -17.83
C LYS A 389 24.81 -9.73 -16.68
#